data_AF-X0YXH9-F1
#
_entry.id   AF-X0YXH9-F1
#
_cell.length_a   1.000
_cell.length_b   1.000
_cell.length_c   1.000
_cell.angle_alpha   90.00
_cell.angle_beta   90.00
_cell.angle_gamma   90.00
#
_symmetry.space_group_name_H-M   'P 1'
#
loop_
_entity.id
_entity.type
_entity.pdbx_description
1 polymer ?
#
loop_
_entity_poly.entity_id
_entity_poly.type
_entity_poly.pdbx_seq_one_letter_code
_entity_poly.pdbx_strand_id
1 'polypeptide(L)'
;MFCYQCEQTAGGTGCTKVGVCGKDEDIQSLQDILIFGLKGIAAYAYHARELGQTDEQVDAFMHEAMFATLTNVDFDLERYLELVLKAGEMNLRIMEMLNNAHTSAFGNPKPATVARGTKAGPGIVVTGHDLLDLYELLKQAEGKGINIYTHGEMLPAHGYPELRKFKHLVGNYGTAWQNQKKEFDQFSGAILVTTNCVMIPKDSYKDRMFTCGIAG
;
A
#
# COMPACT_ATOMS: atom_id res chain seq x y z
N MET A 1 -10.89 -24.36 7.82
CA MET A 1 -10.33 -24.10 6.47
C MET A 1 -11.39 -23.59 5.49
N PHE A 2 -11.00 -22.89 4.41
CA PHE A 2 -11.84 -22.67 3.22
C PHE A 2 -10.95 -22.65 1.98
N CYS A 3 -11.11 -23.60 1.05
CA CYS A 3 -10.32 -23.65 -0.18
C CYS A 3 -11.16 -24.05 -1.40
N TYR A 4 -11.09 -23.24 -2.45
CA TYR A 4 -11.87 -23.39 -3.69
C TYR A 4 -11.03 -23.27 -4.97
N GLN A 5 -9.70 -23.39 -4.88
CA GLN A 5 -8.81 -23.04 -5.99
C GLN A 5 -8.77 -24.06 -7.13
N CYS A 6 -9.23 -25.30 -6.91
CA CYS A 6 -9.25 -26.36 -7.93
C CYS A 6 -10.66 -26.76 -8.33
N GLU A 7 -10.76 -27.32 -9.53
CA GLU A 7 -11.99 -27.83 -10.14
C GLU A 7 -12.70 -28.88 -9.26
N GLN A 8 -11.93 -29.69 -8.52
CA GLN A 8 -12.44 -30.76 -7.66
C GLN A 8 -12.90 -30.29 -6.28
N THR A 9 -13.06 -28.98 -6.04
CA THR A 9 -13.49 -28.47 -4.74
C THR A 9 -14.84 -29.06 -4.33
N ALA A 10 -15.03 -29.30 -3.02
CA ALA A 10 -16.19 -30.01 -2.50
C ALA A 10 -17.51 -29.33 -2.95
N GLY A 11 -18.37 -30.10 -3.61
CA GLY A 11 -19.66 -29.62 -4.12
C GLY A 11 -19.56 -28.51 -5.17
N GLY A 12 -18.38 -28.27 -5.75
CA GLY A 12 -18.14 -27.14 -6.65
C GLY A 12 -18.20 -25.77 -5.99
N THR A 13 -18.15 -25.70 -4.64
CA THR A 13 -18.27 -24.44 -3.89
C THR A 13 -17.09 -24.14 -2.98
N GLY A 14 -16.55 -25.13 -2.28
CA GLY A 14 -15.44 -24.92 -1.33
C GLY A 14 -15.22 -26.08 -0.37
N CYS A 15 -13.97 -26.47 -0.16
CA CYS A 15 -13.56 -27.41 0.88
C CYS A 15 -13.53 -26.72 2.25
N THR A 16 -14.35 -27.17 3.21
CA THR A 16 -14.51 -26.52 4.53
C THR A 16 -14.07 -27.36 5.73
N LYS A 17 -13.79 -28.66 5.55
CA LYS A 17 -13.34 -29.60 6.60
C LYS A 17 -11.99 -30.23 6.27
N VAL A 18 -11.90 -30.83 5.08
CA VAL A 18 -10.67 -31.36 4.48
C VAL A 18 -10.77 -31.10 2.98
N GLY A 19 -9.64 -30.86 2.32
CA GLY A 19 -9.57 -30.75 0.87
C GLY A 19 -9.85 -32.09 0.21
N VAL A 20 -10.57 -32.09 -0.91
CA VAL A 20 -10.73 -33.30 -1.76
C VAL A 20 -9.36 -33.83 -2.22
N CYS A 21 -8.36 -32.95 -2.33
CA CYS A 21 -6.96 -33.31 -2.61
C CYS A 21 -6.19 -33.87 -1.40
N GLY A 22 -6.81 -34.01 -0.23
CA GLY A 22 -6.16 -34.48 1.00
C GLY A 22 -5.53 -33.38 1.86
N LYS A 23 -5.56 -32.11 1.45
CA LYS A 23 -5.05 -30.97 2.25
C LYS A 23 -5.90 -30.78 3.50
N ASP A 24 -5.30 -30.83 4.68
CA ASP A 24 -5.99 -30.60 5.94
C ASP A 24 -6.12 -29.09 6.27
N GLU A 25 -6.68 -28.80 7.45
CA GLU A 25 -6.93 -27.43 7.88
C GLU A 25 -5.68 -26.67 8.32
N ASP A 26 -4.65 -27.36 8.81
CA ASP A 26 -3.41 -26.73 9.28
C ASP A 26 -2.60 -26.26 8.08
N ILE A 27 -2.41 -27.12 7.08
CA ILE A 27 -1.74 -26.77 5.81
C ILE A 27 -2.49 -25.64 5.10
N GLN A 28 -3.83 -25.72 5.02
CA GLN A 28 -4.61 -24.63 4.42
C GLN A 28 -4.41 -23.32 5.18
N SER A 29 -4.41 -23.34 6.51
CA SER A 29 -4.24 -22.14 7.32
C SER A 29 -2.85 -21.53 7.12
N LEU A 30 -1.80 -22.35 7.02
CA LEU A 30 -0.46 -21.86 6.71
C LEU A 30 -0.34 -21.31 5.28
N GLN A 31 -0.99 -21.93 4.28
CA GLN A 31 -1.06 -21.36 2.94
C GLN A 31 -1.76 -19.99 2.95
N ASP A 32 -2.87 -19.83 3.68
CA ASP A 32 -3.58 -18.55 3.79
C ASP A 32 -2.72 -17.48 4.49
N ILE A 33 -1.99 -17.86 5.55
CA ILE A 33 -1.03 -16.97 6.23
C ILE A 33 0.10 -16.58 5.29
N LEU A 34 0.65 -17.54 4.52
CA LEU A 34 1.71 -17.28 3.55
C LEU A 34 1.23 -16.29 2.48
N ILE A 35 0.07 -16.52 1.88
CA ILE A 35 -0.55 -15.59 0.91
C ILE A 35 -0.77 -14.21 1.53
N PHE A 36 -1.19 -14.13 2.79
CA PHE A 36 -1.32 -12.86 3.51
C PHE A 36 0.03 -12.14 3.65
N GLY A 37 1.09 -12.88 4.01
CA GLY A 37 2.46 -12.36 4.06
C GLY A 37 2.94 -11.85 2.69
N LEU A 38 2.70 -12.60 1.61
CA LEU A 38 3.06 -12.18 0.25
C LEU A 38 2.36 -10.88 -0.16
N LYS A 39 1.10 -10.65 0.25
CA LYS A 39 0.42 -9.37 0.02
C LYS A 39 1.11 -8.20 0.73
N GLY A 40 1.59 -8.42 1.96
CA GLY A 40 2.38 -7.43 2.71
C GLY A 40 3.69 -7.08 2.00
N ILE A 41 4.43 -8.11 1.58
CA ILE A 41 5.68 -7.94 0.82
C ILE A 41 5.40 -7.16 -0.47
N ALA A 42 4.36 -7.54 -1.22
CA ALA A 42 4.00 -6.89 -2.48
C ALA A 42 3.65 -5.40 -2.31
N ALA A 43 2.99 -5.02 -1.20
CA ALA A 43 2.63 -3.64 -0.93
C ALA A 43 3.87 -2.73 -0.83
N TYR A 44 4.91 -3.16 -0.11
CA TYR A 44 6.16 -2.40 -0.01
C TYR A 44 7.01 -2.51 -1.28
N ALA A 45 7.05 -3.69 -1.91
CA ALA A 45 7.81 -3.91 -3.13
C ALA A 45 7.32 -3.04 -4.29
N TYR A 46 6.00 -2.85 -4.40
CA TYR A 46 5.41 -1.96 -5.40
C TYR A 46 6.00 -0.55 -5.30
N HIS A 47 5.96 0.08 -4.12
CA HIS A 47 6.48 1.43 -3.92
C HIS A 47 7.99 1.54 -4.15
N ALA A 48 8.75 0.54 -3.71
CA ALA A 48 10.19 0.56 -3.92
C ALA A 48 10.54 0.45 -5.42
N ARG A 49 9.76 -0.34 -6.19
CA ARG A 49 9.93 -0.49 -7.63
C ARG A 49 9.57 0.76 -8.43
N GLU A 50 8.57 1.52 -8.00
CA GLU A 50 8.26 2.83 -8.60
C GLU A 50 9.46 3.80 -8.49
N LEU A 51 10.28 3.63 -7.45
CA LEU A 51 11.55 4.35 -7.25
C LEU A 51 12.77 3.64 -7.86
N GLY A 52 12.55 2.63 -8.71
CA GLY A 52 13.58 1.90 -9.42
C GLY A 52 14.39 0.91 -8.57
N GLN A 53 13.91 0.55 -7.37
CA GLN A 53 14.57 -0.42 -6.50
C GLN A 53 13.91 -1.81 -6.62
N THR A 54 14.73 -2.85 -6.72
CA THR A 54 14.30 -4.25 -6.83
C THR A 54 15.23 -5.15 -6.01
N ASP A 55 14.72 -6.29 -5.56
CA ASP A 55 15.50 -7.29 -4.85
C ASP A 55 15.21 -8.70 -5.39
N GLU A 56 16.20 -9.32 -6.02
CA GLU A 56 16.04 -10.64 -6.66
C GLU A 56 15.70 -11.75 -5.65
N GLN A 57 16.12 -11.64 -4.39
CA GLN A 57 15.81 -12.65 -3.37
C GLN A 57 14.34 -12.55 -2.97
N VAL A 58 13.82 -11.33 -2.81
CA VAL A 58 12.40 -11.11 -2.58
C VAL A 58 11.58 -11.64 -3.76
N ASP A 59 11.98 -11.31 -4.99
CA ASP A 59 11.26 -11.74 -6.20
C ASP A 59 11.26 -13.27 -6.37
N ALA A 60 12.41 -13.91 -6.14
CA ALA A 60 12.52 -15.37 -6.17
C ALA A 60 11.63 -16.01 -5.09
N PHE A 61 11.64 -15.46 -3.87
CA PHE A 61 10.79 -15.97 -2.79
C PHE A 61 9.29 -15.79 -3.09
N MET A 62 8.88 -14.65 -3.65
CA MET A 62 7.49 -14.42 -4.04
C MET A 62 7.00 -15.50 -5.02
N HIS A 63 7.82 -15.89 -5.99
CA HIS A 63 7.50 -17.00 -6.91
C HIS A 63 7.48 -18.36 -6.21
N GLU A 64 8.50 -18.66 -5.39
CA GLU A 64 8.59 -19.91 -4.63
C GLU A 64 7.36 -20.11 -3.74
N ALA A 65 7.04 -19.11 -2.92
CA ALA A 65 5.95 -19.15 -1.97
C ALA A 65 4.59 -19.24 -2.66
N MET A 66 4.36 -18.47 -3.73
CA MET A 66 3.11 -18.56 -4.50
C MET A 66 2.95 -19.95 -5.11
N PHE A 67 4.01 -20.52 -5.70
CA PHE A 67 3.97 -21.84 -6.30
C PHE A 67 3.70 -22.95 -5.28
N ALA A 68 4.27 -22.84 -4.07
CA ALA A 68 4.02 -23.78 -2.98
C ALA A 68 2.53 -23.89 -2.63
N THR A 69 1.75 -22.80 -2.77
CA THR A 69 0.31 -22.81 -2.42
C THR A 69 -0.59 -23.48 -3.45
N LEU A 70 -0.07 -23.86 -4.63
CA LEU A 70 -0.87 -24.50 -5.67
C LEU A 70 -1.31 -25.92 -5.27
N THR A 71 -2.42 -26.36 -5.88
CA THR A 71 -2.98 -27.68 -5.61
C THR A 71 -1.99 -28.79 -5.94
N ASN A 72 -1.80 -29.71 -5.00
CA ASN A 72 -0.91 -30.88 -5.10
C ASN A 72 0.59 -30.57 -5.25
N VAL A 73 1.05 -29.38 -4.87
CA VAL A 73 2.48 -29.05 -4.88
C VAL A 73 3.17 -29.50 -3.60
N ASP A 74 2.60 -29.16 -2.44
CA ASP A 74 3.25 -29.39 -1.16
C ASP A 74 2.23 -29.59 -0.04
N PHE A 75 2.49 -30.57 0.82
CA PHE A 75 1.68 -30.96 1.98
C PHE A 75 2.53 -31.11 3.26
N ASP A 76 3.78 -30.66 3.25
CA ASP A 76 4.66 -30.72 4.42
C ASP A 76 4.41 -29.53 5.36
N LEU A 77 3.88 -29.81 6.55
CA LEU A 77 3.53 -28.83 7.56
C LEU A 77 4.74 -27.98 8.00
N GLU A 78 5.89 -28.62 8.24
CA GLU A 78 7.10 -27.94 8.73
C GLU A 78 7.66 -27.02 7.65
N ARG A 79 7.63 -27.47 6.38
CA ARG A 79 8.05 -26.64 5.26
C ARG A 79 7.17 -25.39 5.11
N TYR A 80 5.86 -25.48 5.33
CA TYR A 80 5.02 -24.29 5.32
C TYR A 80 5.29 -23.35 6.50
N LEU A 81 5.61 -23.88 7.67
CA LEU A 81 6.03 -23.06 8.81
C LEU A 81 7.31 -22.28 8.47
N GLU A 82 8.29 -22.93 7.86
CA GLU A 82 9.52 -22.28 7.37
C GLU A 82 9.22 -21.19 6.33
N LEU A 83 8.35 -21.46 5.35
CA LEU A 83 7.96 -20.47 4.34
C LEU A 83 7.27 -19.25 4.96
N VAL A 84 6.40 -19.45 5.95
CA VAL A 84 5.73 -18.35 6.67
C VAL A 84 6.74 -17.49 7.44
N LEU A 85 7.72 -18.11 8.11
CA LEU A 85 8.79 -17.39 8.80
C LEU A 85 9.67 -16.62 7.81
N LYS A 86 10.05 -17.26 6.70
CA LYS A 86 10.81 -16.63 5.60
C LYS A 86 10.05 -15.46 4.97
N ALA A 87 8.71 -15.51 4.89
CA ALA A 87 7.91 -14.37 4.46
C ALA A 87 8.06 -13.18 5.40
N GLY A 88 8.15 -13.41 6.72
CA GLY A 88 8.48 -12.38 7.70
C GLY A 88 9.85 -11.74 7.46
N GLU A 89 10.86 -12.56 7.18
CA GLU A 89 12.21 -12.09 6.85
C GLU A 89 12.23 -11.26 5.56
N MET A 90 11.55 -11.72 4.50
CA MET A 90 11.44 -10.99 3.24
C MET A 90 10.66 -9.68 3.41
N ASN A 91 9.68 -9.65 4.32
CA ASN A 91 8.96 -8.42 4.65
C ASN A 91 9.87 -7.38 5.33
N LEU A 92 10.78 -7.81 6.22
CA LEU A 92 11.80 -6.91 6.79
C LEU A 92 12.75 -6.38 5.71
N ARG A 93 13.22 -7.27 4.83
CA ARG A 93 14.10 -6.94 3.72
C ARG A 93 13.49 -5.91 2.77
N ILE A 94 12.22 -6.06 2.42
CA ILE A 94 11.56 -5.11 1.51
C ILE A 94 11.26 -3.77 2.18
N MET A 95 10.97 -3.75 3.49
CA MET A 95 10.83 -2.50 4.25
C MET A 95 12.14 -1.73 4.32
N GLU A 96 13.28 -2.42 4.52
CA GLU A 96 14.60 -1.81 4.45
C GLU A 96 14.88 -1.23 3.05
N MET A 97 14.57 -1.99 1.99
CA MET A 97 14.72 -1.52 0.61
C MET A 97 13.89 -0.26 0.35
N LEU A 98 12.62 -0.24 0.78
CA LEU A 98 11.75 0.93 0.63
C LEU A 98 12.26 2.13 1.44
N ASN A 99 12.75 1.92 2.66
CA ASN A 99 13.39 2.97 3.45
C ASN A 99 14.58 3.57 2.70
N ASN A 100 15.43 2.74 2.12
CA ASN A 100 16.59 3.19 1.34
C ASN A 100 16.16 3.94 0.08
N ALA A 101 15.11 3.46 -0.61
CA ALA A 101 14.53 4.14 -1.77
C ALA A 101 14.05 5.55 -1.41
N HIS A 102 13.24 5.68 -0.34
CA HIS A 102 12.72 6.96 0.12
C HIS A 102 13.82 7.91 0.59
N THR A 103 14.75 7.43 1.43
CA THR A 103 15.81 8.29 1.99
C THR A 103 16.82 8.73 0.94
N SER A 104 17.09 7.89 -0.08
CA SER A 104 17.94 8.25 -1.21
C SER A 104 17.27 9.25 -2.16
N ALA A 105 15.97 9.07 -2.44
CA ALA A 105 15.23 9.94 -3.35
C ALA A 105 14.84 11.28 -2.70
N PHE A 106 14.44 11.27 -1.43
CA PHE A 106 13.79 12.41 -0.79
C PHE A 106 14.54 12.96 0.44
N GLY A 107 15.67 12.35 0.79
CA GLY A 107 16.49 12.70 1.95
C GLY A 107 16.01 12.05 3.25
N ASN A 108 16.89 11.98 4.25
CA ASN A 108 16.53 11.45 5.57
C ASN A 108 15.47 12.33 6.26
N PRO A 109 14.36 11.77 6.77
CA PRO A 109 13.35 12.51 7.49
C PRO A 109 13.92 13.29 8.68
N LYS A 110 13.45 14.51 8.87
CA LYS A 110 13.79 15.38 10.00
C LYS A 110 12.53 15.81 10.75
N PRO A 111 12.62 16.10 12.07
CA PRO A 111 11.51 16.68 12.80
C PRO A 111 10.98 17.94 12.10
N ALA A 112 9.66 18.01 11.96
CA ALA A 112 9.00 19.04 11.19
C ALA A 112 7.72 19.50 11.88
N THR A 113 7.53 20.81 12.00
CA THR A 113 6.23 21.38 12.36
C THR A 113 5.34 21.39 11.12
N VAL A 114 4.17 20.78 11.22
CA VAL A 114 3.22 20.65 10.10
C VAL A 114 1.99 21.48 10.41
N ALA A 115 1.66 22.41 9.51
CA ALA A 115 0.43 23.18 9.64
C ALA A 115 -0.80 22.28 9.43
N ARG A 116 -1.86 22.56 10.19
CA ARG A 116 -3.17 21.90 10.10
C ARG A 116 -4.20 22.90 9.56
N GLY A 117 -5.24 22.39 8.93
CA GLY A 117 -6.32 23.23 8.37
C GLY A 117 -6.07 23.59 6.90
N THR A 118 -6.59 24.74 6.47
CA THR A 118 -6.56 25.18 5.06
C THR A 118 -5.97 26.58 4.92
N LYS A 119 -5.53 26.88 3.70
CA LYS A 119 -5.01 28.18 3.25
C LYS A 119 -5.88 28.60 2.08
N ALA A 120 -6.18 29.90 1.99
CA ALA A 120 -7.00 30.42 0.90
C ALA A 120 -6.39 30.11 -0.48
N GLY A 121 -7.26 29.79 -1.45
CA GLY A 121 -6.90 29.44 -2.82
C GLY A 121 -7.26 28.01 -3.21
N PRO A 122 -7.08 27.63 -4.49
CA PRO A 122 -7.28 26.26 -4.97
C PRO A 122 -6.37 25.28 -4.22
N GLY A 123 -6.83 24.05 -4.02
CA GLY A 123 -6.02 23.03 -3.35
C GLY A 123 -6.26 21.62 -3.86
N ILE A 124 -5.26 20.77 -3.62
CA ILE A 124 -5.30 19.34 -3.86
C ILE A 124 -4.90 18.64 -2.56
N VAL A 125 -5.71 17.67 -2.12
CA VAL A 125 -5.35 16.76 -1.02
C VAL A 125 -4.83 15.46 -1.61
N VAL A 126 -3.65 15.03 -1.18
CA VAL A 126 -3.04 13.75 -1.53
C VAL A 126 -3.15 12.80 -0.34
N THR A 127 -3.64 11.58 -0.57
CA THR A 127 -3.73 10.53 0.44
C THR A 127 -3.23 9.20 -0.10
N GLY A 128 -2.94 8.26 0.80
CA GLY A 128 -2.21 7.02 0.51
C GLY A 128 -0.81 7.08 1.09
N HIS A 129 0.16 6.45 0.42
CA HIS A 129 1.54 6.34 0.91
C HIS A 129 2.61 6.70 -0.14
N ASP A 130 2.23 6.87 -1.41
CA ASP A 130 3.20 7.03 -2.48
C ASP A 130 3.84 8.44 -2.50
N LEU A 131 5.12 8.51 -2.13
CA LEU A 131 5.88 9.75 -2.08
C LEU A 131 6.34 10.23 -3.46
N LEU A 132 6.48 9.33 -4.45
CA LEU A 132 6.84 9.69 -5.82
C LEU A 132 5.69 10.43 -6.49
N ASP A 133 4.46 9.93 -6.34
CA ASP A 133 3.26 10.61 -6.84
C ASP A 133 3.11 12.02 -6.25
N LEU A 134 3.33 12.16 -4.93
CA LEU A 134 3.33 13.48 -4.28
C LEU A 134 4.44 14.37 -4.83
N TYR A 135 5.66 13.85 -5.02
CA TYR A 135 6.78 14.61 -5.56
C TYR A 135 6.51 15.12 -6.97
N GLU A 136 5.99 14.27 -7.85
CA GLU A 136 5.65 14.65 -9.22
C GLU A 136 4.48 15.65 -9.26
N LEU A 137 3.48 15.50 -8.38
CA LEU A 137 2.43 16.50 -8.22
C LEU A 137 2.99 17.85 -7.76
N LEU A 138 3.90 17.85 -6.77
CA LEU A 138 4.53 19.06 -6.26
C LEU A 138 5.30 19.80 -7.36
N LYS A 139 6.10 19.07 -8.16
CA LYS A 139 6.78 19.63 -9.33
C LYS A 139 5.81 20.22 -10.34
N GLN A 140 4.75 19.48 -10.67
CA GLN A 140 3.75 19.92 -11.64
C GLN A 140 2.92 21.12 -11.16
N ALA A 141 2.72 21.28 -9.85
CA ALA A 141 1.96 22.37 -9.25
C ALA A 141 2.79 23.64 -8.99
N GLU A 142 4.12 23.56 -9.12
CA GLU A 142 5.01 24.68 -8.83
C GLU A 142 4.71 25.90 -9.73
N GLY A 143 4.60 27.08 -9.11
CA GLY A 143 4.26 28.33 -9.80
C GLY A 143 2.78 28.46 -10.23
N LYS A 144 1.92 27.45 -10.01
CA LYS A 144 0.50 27.49 -10.43
C LYS A 144 -0.47 28.07 -9.40
N GLY A 145 0.01 28.43 -8.21
CA GLY A 145 -0.84 28.97 -7.14
C GLY A 145 -1.79 27.93 -6.51
N ILE A 146 -1.48 26.64 -6.63
CA ILE A 146 -2.27 25.53 -6.06
C ILE A 146 -1.63 25.09 -4.74
N ASN A 147 -2.41 25.07 -3.67
CA ASN A 147 -1.99 24.57 -2.36
C ASN A 147 -2.08 23.03 -2.31
N ILE A 148 -0.98 22.33 -2.03
CA ILE A 148 -0.93 20.88 -1.88
C ILE A 148 -0.99 20.51 -0.41
N TYR A 149 -1.88 19.59 -0.06
CA TYR A 149 -2.08 19.07 1.28
C TYR A 149 -1.82 17.57 1.30
N THR A 150 -1.25 17.07 2.39
CA THR A 150 -1.25 15.63 2.70
C THR A 150 -2.50 15.27 3.50
N HIS A 151 -2.90 14.00 3.48
CA HIS A 151 -3.94 13.43 4.34
C HIS A 151 -3.58 12.00 4.77
N GLY A 152 -3.94 11.66 6.01
CA GLY A 152 -3.69 10.33 6.59
C GLY A 152 -2.20 9.97 6.61
N GLU A 153 -1.89 8.85 5.97
CA GLU A 153 -0.54 8.26 5.92
C GLU A 153 0.45 9.06 5.07
N MET A 154 0.01 10.10 4.34
CA MET A 154 0.91 11.03 3.66
C MET A 154 1.53 12.08 4.60
N LEU A 155 1.08 12.17 5.85
CA LEU A 155 1.63 13.12 6.84
C LEU A 155 3.17 13.07 6.98
N PRO A 156 3.84 11.90 7.01
CA PRO A 156 5.30 11.81 7.12
C PRO A 156 6.06 12.46 5.97
N ALA A 157 5.44 12.70 4.82
CA ALA A 157 6.06 13.40 3.69
C ALA A 157 6.66 14.75 4.10
N HIS A 158 6.08 15.42 5.10
CA HIS A 158 6.57 16.69 5.64
C HIS A 158 7.92 16.61 6.34
N GLY A 159 8.39 15.41 6.71
CA GLY A 159 9.71 15.18 7.28
C GLY A 159 10.82 15.09 6.23
N TYR A 160 10.50 14.78 4.97
CA TYR A 160 11.47 14.58 3.90
C TYR A 160 11.94 15.93 3.32
N PRO A 161 13.25 16.25 3.36
CA PRO A 161 13.77 17.55 2.90
C PRO A 161 13.42 17.91 1.45
N GLU A 162 13.48 16.94 0.53
CA GLU A 162 13.23 17.19 -0.90
C GLU A 162 11.76 17.43 -1.22
N LEU A 163 10.84 16.95 -0.39
CA LEU A 163 9.40 17.25 -0.49
C LEU A 163 9.09 18.58 0.20
N ARG A 164 9.71 18.83 1.37
CA ARG A 164 9.45 20.02 2.18
C ARG A 164 9.95 21.33 1.56
N LYS A 165 10.89 21.27 0.62
CA LYS A 165 11.39 22.48 -0.08
C LYS A 165 10.31 23.20 -0.89
N PHE A 166 9.25 22.49 -1.30
CA PHE A 166 8.14 23.07 -2.05
C PHE A 166 7.24 23.90 -1.13
N LYS A 167 7.26 25.23 -1.30
CA LYS A 167 6.49 26.18 -0.46
C LYS A 167 4.98 26.01 -0.55
N HIS A 168 4.48 25.37 -1.61
CA HIS A 168 3.07 25.05 -1.82
C HIS A 168 2.67 23.68 -1.27
N LEU A 169 3.58 22.90 -0.68
CA LEU A 169 3.22 21.83 0.26
C LEU A 169 2.86 22.47 1.60
N VAL A 170 1.59 22.86 1.78
CA VAL A 170 1.22 23.82 2.83
C VAL A 170 0.88 23.19 4.18
N GLY A 171 0.56 21.90 4.24
CA GLY A 171 0.23 21.24 5.51
C GLY A 171 -0.45 19.89 5.35
N ASN A 172 -0.99 19.39 6.45
CA ASN A 172 -1.80 18.17 6.48
C ASN A 172 -3.26 18.50 6.77
N TYR A 173 -4.15 18.09 5.88
CA TYR A 173 -5.58 18.22 6.03
C TYR A 173 -6.18 16.97 6.68
N GLY A 174 -7.14 17.17 7.60
CA GLY A 174 -7.91 16.08 8.18
C GLY A 174 -7.15 15.20 9.18
N THR A 175 -7.59 13.95 9.27
CA THR A 175 -7.15 12.97 10.26
C THR A 175 -6.86 11.61 9.60
N ALA A 176 -7.26 10.50 10.25
CA ALA A 176 -7.06 9.16 9.73
C ALA A 176 -8.13 8.81 8.68
N TRP A 177 -7.83 7.81 7.85
CA TRP A 177 -8.60 7.46 6.65
C TRP A 177 -10.08 7.15 6.89
N GLN A 178 -10.47 6.73 8.11
CA GLN A 178 -11.86 6.44 8.45
C GLN A 178 -12.75 7.69 8.39
N ASN A 179 -12.16 8.88 8.57
CA ASN A 179 -12.89 10.15 8.54
C ASN A 179 -12.96 10.76 7.13
N GLN A 180 -12.35 10.13 6.12
CA GLN A 180 -12.18 10.72 4.80
C GLN A 180 -13.51 11.11 4.14
N LYS A 181 -14.61 10.35 4.33
CA LYS A 181 -15.92 10.70 3.73
C LYS A 181 -16.51 12.01 4.27
N LYS A 182 -16.15 12.42 5.49
CA LYS A 182 -16.57 13.70 6.07
C LYS A 182 -15.60 14.80 5.66
N GLU A 183 -14.30 14.52 5.74
CA GLU A 183 -13.26 15.51 5.48
C GLU A 183 -13.18 15.86 3.99
N PHE A 184 -13.25 14.88 3.09
CA PHE A 184 -13.23 15.12 1.64
C PHE A 184 -14.48 15.84 1.13
N ASP A 185 -15.62 15.62 1.79
CA ASP A 185 -16.88 16.34 1.54
C ASP A 185 -16.76 17.83 1.89
N GLN A 186 -15.96 18.16 2.92
CA GLN A 186 -15.71 19.53 3.38
C GLN A 186 -14.56 20.23 2.64
N PHE A 187 -13.62 19.47 2.08
CA PHE A 187 -12.55 20.01 1.25
C PHE A 187 -13.09 20.27 -0.14
N SER A 188 -13.09 21.51 -0.64
CA SER A 188 -13.67 21.84 -1.95
C SER A 188 -12.76 21.55 -3.16
N GLY A 189 -11.48 21.25 -2.92
CA GLY A 189 -10.49 20.99 -3.96
C GLY A 189 -10.47 19.56 -4.49
N ALA A 190 -9.51 19.24 -5.35
CA ALA A 190 -9.35 17.89 -5.86
C ALA A 190 -8.71 16.96 -4.82
N ILE A 191 -9.00 15.67 -4.92
CA ILE A 191 -8.45 14.63 -4.05
C ILE A 191 -7.70 13.64 -4.93
N LEU A 192 -6.42 13.42 -4.65
CA LEU A 192 -5.60 12.41 -5.28
C LEU A 192 -5.35 11.26 -4.30
N VAL A 193 -5.71 10.05 -4.71
CA VAL A 193 -5.53 8.82 -3.95
C VAL A 193 -4.46 7.98 -4.61
N THR A 194 -3.34 7.79 -3.93
CA THR A 194 -2.19 7.03 -4.46
C THR A 194 -2.27 5.54 -4.09
N THR A 195 -2.87 5.21 -2.95
CA THR A 195 -3.04 3.84 -2.45
C THR A 195 -4.29 3.71 -1.58
N ASN A 196 -4.50 2.54 -0.97
CA ASN A 196 -5.38 2.40 0.18
C ASN A 196 -5.00 3.38 1.31
N CYS A 197 -5.91 3.75 2.22
CA CYS A 197 -7.31 3.32 2.30
C CYS A 197 -8.25 4.28 1.58
N VAL A 198 -8.94 3.79 0.55
CA VAL A 198 -9.95 4.53 -0.21
C VAL A 198 -11.34 4.03 0.16
N MET A 199 -12.24 4.93 0.55
CA MET A 199 -13.65 4.60 0.81
C MET A 199 -14.48 4.96 -0.41
N ILE A 200 -15.56 4.20 -0.65
CA ILE A 200 -16.54 4.51 -1.70
C ILE A 200 -16.96 5.98 -1.58
N PRO A 201 -16.69 6.81 -2.61
CA PRO A 201 -16.89 8.25 -2.52
C PRO A 201 -18.38 8.62 -2.42
N LYS A 202 -18.67 9.77 -1.82
CA LYS A 202 -20.01 10.35 -1.89
C LYS A 202 -20.20 11.05 -3.24
N ASP A 203 -21.45 11.17 -3.67
CA ASP A 203 -21.81 11.91 -4.89
C ASP A 203 -21.36 13.38 -4.87
N SER A 204 -21.22 13.97 -3.68
CA SER A 204 -20.81 15.36 -3.47
C SER A 204 -19.34 15.67 -3.80
N TYR A 205 -18.49 14.65 -3.94
CA TYR A 205 -17.07 14.85 -4.26
C TYR A 205 -16.47 13.82 -5.22
N LYS A 206 -17.26 12.83 -5.66
CA LYS A 206 -16.79 11.76 -6.56
C LYS A 206 -16.23 12.29 -7.89
N ASP A 207 -16.72 13.44 -8.36
CA ASP A 207 -16.35 14.09 -9.62
C ASP A 207 -14.98 14.79 -9.56
N ARG A 208 -14.44 14.99 -8.35
CA ARG A 208 -13.15 15.63 -8.08
C ARG A 208 -12.19 14.74 -7.30
N MET A 209 -12.45 13.45 -7.29
CA MET A 209 -11.59 12.42 -6.70
C MET A 209 -10.94 11.61 -7.81
N PHE A 210 -9.62 11.51 -7.76
CA PHE A 210 -8.78 10.86 -8.75
C PHE A 210 -7.95 9.78 -8.07
N THR A 211 -7.77 8.65 -8.75
CA THR A 211 -6.89 7.57 -8.31
C THR A 211 -5.70 7.46 -9.26
N CYS A 212 -4.57 7.01 -8.75
CA CYS A 212 -3.38 6.63 -9.53
C CYS A 212 -2.73 5.38 -8.96
N GLY A 213 -1.74 4.84 -9.68
CA GLY A 213 -1.06 3.61 -9.32
C GLY A 213 -2.02 2.43 -9.20
N ILE A 214 -2.01 1.76 -8.04
CA ILE A 214 -2.85 0.61 -7.73
C ILE A 214 -4.22 0.96 -7.12
N ALA A 215 -4.47 2.23 -6.79
CA ALA A 215 -5.77 2.66 -6.29
C ALA A 215 -6.82 2.73 -7.42
N GLY A 216 -8.06 2.31 -7.12
CA GLY A 216 -9.18 2.27 -8.07
C GLY A 216 -10.54 2.25 -7.40
#